data_AF-A0A924WGR4-F1
#
_entry.id   AF-A0A924WGR4-F1
#
_cell.length_a   1.000
_cell.length_b   1.000
_cell.length_c   1.000
_cell.angle_alpha   90.00
_cell.angle_beta   90.00
_cell.angle_gamma   90.00
#
_symmetry.space_group_name_H-M   'P 1'
#
loop_
_entity.id
_entity.type
_entity.pdbx_description
1 polymer ?
#
loop_
_entity_poly.entity_id
_entity_poly.type
_entity_poly.pdbx_seq_one_letter_code
_entity_poly.pdbx_strand_id
1 'polypeptide(L)'
;MKKANATLFFNFNLLGWTLALALSLSANNVTTAQCVMICNDLVQISLDDDCQVEILPDMILEGNACPNGVFQVQAKINGAWVPGSGNFVATSAHINLTLEIRVKDLVSGNICWGYAHFEDKLPPVLDCNDIFLNCAITNYTPAYILDVLNVSDAYPSVDENCTSTTLTYIDTWFDLGCSGTINGFSDISAYVIRKWTAVDQSGNSATCNQYIYFERRHGVDVIFPPDVTVDCTDPNASPSITGAPYVVDFGLHFDVWPNGTYCELNGTYQDLKLVICDGTYKILRTWTIYDWCLPTGPQNPLTHIQIIKVLD
;
A
#
# COMPACT_ATOMS: atom_id res chain seq x y z
N MET A 1 -21.07 71.64 91.02
CA MET A 1 -21.92 72.81 91.37
C MET A 1 -21.23 74.04 90.75
N LYS A 2 -21.74 74.80 89.78
CA LYS A 2 -23.08 75.20 89.35
C LYS A 2 -23.16 75.32 87.80
N LYS A 3 -24.39 75.15 87.29
CA LYS A 3 -25.05 75.41 85.96
C LYS A 3 -24.36 76.43 85.01
N ALA A 4 -24.51 76.43 83.68
CA ALA A 4 -25.62 76.09 82.78
C ALA A 4 -25.14 75.94 81.30
N ASN A 5 -26.06 75.45 80.46
CA ASN A 5 -26.00 75.13 79.02
C ASN A 5 -26.46 76.30 78.12
N ALA A 6 -26.29 76.10 76.79
CA ALA A 6 -27.00 76.67 75.61
C ALA A 6 -26.49 78.02 75.05
N THR A 7 -25.95 78.15 73.81
CA THR A 7 -26.41 77.96 72.41
C THR A 7 -27.15 79.14 71.74
N LEU A 8 -26.70 79.42 70.49
CA LEU A 8 -27.34 80.10 69.35
C LEU A 8 -27.38 81.65 69.36
N PHE A 9 -27.47 82.42 68.26
CA PHE A 9 -27.86 82.28 66.84
C PHE A 9 -27.20 83.46 66.06
N PHE A 10 -27.14 83.46 64.72
CA PHE A 10 -27.75 84.51 63.87
C PHE A 10 -27.70 84.19 62.36
N ASN A 11 -28.75 84.67 61.67
CA ASN A 11 -29.27 84.41 60.32
C ASN A 11 -28.85 85.45 59.25
N PHE A 12 -29.18 85.12 57.98
CA PHE A 12 -29.64 85.91 56.80
C PHE A 12 -28.78 85.72 55.52
N ASN A 13 -29.24 84.95 54.50
CA ASN A 13 -30.12 85.27 53.33
C ASN A 13 -29.35 85.83 52.10
N LEU A 14 -29.61 85.55 50.80
CA LEU A 14 -30.58 84.75 50.02
C LEU A 14 -30.18 84.78 48.50
N LEU A 15 -30.60 83.76 47.70
CA LEU A 15 -30.73 83.65 46.21
C LEU A 15 -29.46 83.63 45.29
N GLY A 16 -29.28 82.75 44.29
CA GLY A 16 -30.10 81.63 43.79
C GLY A 16 -29.62 81.03 42.43
N TRP A 17 -30.27 79.92 42.04
CA TRP A 17 -30.48 79.32 40.71
C TRP A 17 -29.39 78.45 40.01
N THR A 18 -29.64 77.13 40.03
CA THR A 18 -29.59 76.09 38.95
C THR A 18 -28.41 76.02 37.95
N LEU A 19 -27.72 74.87 37.84
CA LEU A 19 -27.72 73.97 36.65
C LEU A 19 -26.72 72.78 36.77
N ALA A 20 -27.16 71.64 36.22
CA ALA A 20 -26.38 70.56 35.59
C ALA A 20 -25.39 69.70 36.42
N LEU A 21 -25.93 68.58 36.88
CA LEU A 21 -25.22 67.32 37.08
C LEU A 21 -24.72 66.81 35.71
N ALA A 22 -23.41 66.85 35.46
CA ALA A 22 -22.79 66.14 34.35
C ALA A 22 -21.51 65.46 34.87
N LEU A 23 -21.67 64.20 35.32
CA LEU A 23 -20.57 63.26 35.41
C LEU A 23 -20.02 63.06 33.99
N SER A 24 -18.96 63.77 33.62
CA SER A 24 -18.13 63.36 32.49
C SER A 24 -17.26 62.19 32.93
N LEU A 25 -17.84 60.98 33.02
CA LEU A 25 -17.04 59.80 32.71
C LEU A 25 -16.72 59.90 31.23
N SER A 26 -15.50 60.32 30.90
CA SER A 26 -14.89 59.92 29.64
C SER A 26 -14.71 58.40 29.71
N ALA A 27 -15.75 57.65 29.34
CA ALA A 27 -15.54 56.34 28.78
C ALA A 27 -14.65 56.58 27.55
N ASN A 28 -13.39 56.16 27.64
CA ASN A 28 -12.58 55.94 26.45
C ASN A 28 -13.26 54.81 25.68
N ASN A 29 -14.32 55.14 24.95
CA ASN A 29 -14.80 54.30 23.87
C ASN A 29 -13.67 54.37 22.85
N VAL A 30 -12.74 53.42 22.94
CA VAL A 30 -11.90 53.06 21.80
C VAL A 30 -12.91 52.62 20.75
N THR A 31 -13.27 53.55 19.86
CA THR A 31 -13.96 53.24 18.63
C THR A 31 -12.96 52.46 17.80
N THR A 32 -12.90 51.14 18.01
CA THR A 32 -12.29 50.23 17.06
C THR A 32 -13.00 50.50 15.74
N ALA A 33 -12.26 50.95 14.73
CA ALA A 33 -12.82 51.05 13.39
C ALA A 33 -13.52 49.71 13.09
N GLN A 34 -14.84 49.74 12.87
CA GLN A 34 -15.59 48.55 12.50
C GLN A 34 -15.08 48.12 11.13
N CYS A 35 -14.13 47.19 11.13
CA CYS A 35 -13.75 46.49 9.94
C CYS A 35 -14.93 45.62 9.48
N VAL A 36 -15.12 45.49 8.18
CA VAL A 36 -16.07 44.55 7.60
C VAL A 36 -15.29 43.29 7.21
N MET A 37 -15.75 42.14 7.68
CA MET A 37 -15.24 40.84 7.28
C MET A 37 -16.30 40.11 6.47
N ILE A 38 -15.91 39.57 5.32
CA ILE A 38 -16.75 38.75 4.46
C ILE A 38 -16.01 37.42 4.28
N CYS A 39 -16.77 36.32 4.34
CA CYS A 39 -16.27 34.98 4.14
C CYS A 39 -16.98 34.40 2.91
N ASN A 40 -16.28 33.56 2.15
CA ASN A 40 -16.89 32.80 1.06
C ASN A 40 -18.01 31.89 1.61
N ASP A 41 -19.09 31.74 0.86
CA ASP A 41 -20.24 30.91 1.26
C ASP A 41 -19.85 29.43 1.41
N LEU A 42 -19.16 28.87 0.42
CA LEU A 42 -18.66 27.50 0.39
C LEU A 42 -17.32 27.44 -0.33
N VAL A 43 -16.33 26.81 0.32
CA VAL A 43 -15.04 26.46 -0.30
C VAL A 43 -14.86 24.94 -0.34
N GLN A 44 -14.21 24.45 -1.39
CA GLN A 44 -13.80 23.04 -1.52
C GLN A 44 -12.31 22.96 -1.24
N ILE A 45 -11.92 22.15 -0.26
CA ILE A 45 -10.55 22.07 0.23
C ILE A 45 -10.08 20.64 0.07
N SER A 46 -8.94 20.48 -0.59
CA SER A 46 -8.28 19.19 -0.74
C SER A 46 -7.18 19.02 0.28
N LEU A 47 -7.05 17.81 0.82
CA LEU A 47 -5.97 17.45 1.74
C LEU A 47 -4.66 17.22 0.96
N ASP A 48 -3.53 17.36 1.65
CA ASP A 48 -2.20 17.11 1.10
C ASP A 48 -1.71 15.66 1.27
N ASP A 49 -0.47 15.38 0.87
CA ASP A 49 0.16 14.05 0.93
C ASP A 49 0.29 13.51 2.37
N ASP A 50 0.27 14.37 3.40
CA ASP A 50 0.27 13.99 4.82
C ASP A 50 -1.17 13.76 5.35
N CYS A 51 -2.16 13.79 4.46
CA CYS A 51 -3.58 13.78 4.74
C CYS A 51 -4.03 14.83 5.77
N GLN A 52 -3.52 16.04 5.63
CA GLN A 52 -3.95 17.16 6.44
C GLN A 52 -3.96 18.45 5.62
N VAL A 53 -4.53 19.50 6.19
CA VAL A 53 -4.39 20.86 5.65
C VAL A 53 -4.74 21.85 6.75
N GLU A 54 -3.82 22.77 7.03
CA GLU A 54 -4.11 23.90 7.90
C GLU A 54 -4.95 24.92 7.14
N ILE A 55 -6.12 25.26 7.70
CA ILE A 55 -7.04 26.20 7.08
C ILE A 55 -6.63 27.62 7.45
N LEU A 56 -6.02 28.30 6.50
CA LEU A 56 -5.56 29.67 6.69
C LEU A 56 -6.70 30.68 6.47
N PRO A 57 -6.65 31.86 7.11
CA PRO A 57 -7.70 32.86 7.01
C PRO A 57 -8.03 33.30 5.58
N ASP A 58 -7.01 33.41 4.73
CA ASP A 58 -7.13 33.78 3.31
C ASP A 58 -7.87 32.73 2.47
N MET A 59 -7.88 31.46 2.89
CA MET A 59 -8.66 30.40 2.24
C MET A 59 -10.17 30.59 2.42
N ILE A 60 -10.60 31.33 3.46
CA ILE A 60 -12.00 31.50 3.82
C ILE A 60 -12.49 32.92 3.56
N LEU A 61 -11.67 33.93 3.83
CA LEU A 61 -12.02 35.34 3.65
C LEU A 61 -12.26 35.68 2.17
N GLU A 62 -13.26 36.52 1.93
CA GLU A 62 -13.52 37.12 0.63
C GLU A 62 -13.26 38.63 0.73
N GLY A 63 -12.26 39.13 -0.03
CA GLY A 63 -11.91 40.54 -0.07
C GLY A 63 -10.83 40.97 0.94
N ASN A 64 -10.78 42.28 1.23
CA ASN A 64 -9.71 42.86 2.05
C ASN A 64 -9.90 42.54 3.54
N ALA A 65 -8.86 41.99 4.16
CA ALA A 65 -8.82 41.72 5.59
C ALA A 65 -8.72 43.02 6.43
N CYS A 66 -9.07 42.92 7.71
CA CYS A 66 -8.95 44.02 8.66
C CYS A 66 -7.51 44.51 8.82
N PRO A 67 -7.24 45.83 8.75
CA PRO A 67 -5.92 46.38 9.00
C PRO A 67 -5.41 46.00 10.40
N ASN A 68 -4.22 45.41 10.48
CA ASN A 68 -3.62 44.89 11.72
C ASN A 68 -4.45 43.79 12.42
N GLY A 69 -5.33 43.10 11.68
CA GLY A 69 -6.10 41.98 12.21
C GLY A 69 -5.20 40.80 12.58
N VAL A 70 -5.59 40.09 13.64
CA VAL A 70 -4.96 38.81 14.04
C VAL A 70 -6.03 37.75 13.91
N PHE A 71 -5.95 36.95 12.84
CA PHE A 71 -7.02 36.04 12.48
C PHE A 71 -6.81 34.64 13.03
N GLN A 72 -7.92 33.99 13.35
CA GLN A 72 -7.98 32.59 13.73
C GLN A 72 -9.09 31.90 12.94
N VAL A 73 -8.79 30.75 12.34
CA VAL A 73 -9.79 29.90 11.70
C VAL A 73 -10.26 28.80 12.66
N GLN A 74 -11.57 28.61 12.75
CA GLN A 74 -12.18 27.58 13.59
C GLN A 74 -13.27 26.82 12.82
N ALA A 75 -13.35 25.51 13.03
CA ALA A 75 -14.44 24.67 12.57
C ALA A 75 -15.42 24.37 13.70
N LYS A 76 -16.69 24.16 13.36
CA LYS A 76 -17.71 23.73 14.31
C LYS A 76 -17.81 22.21 14.34
N ILE A 77 -17.26 21.61 15.39
CA ILE A 77 -17.27 20.16 15.62
C ILE A 77 -18.14 19.87 16.85
N ASN A 78 -19.16 19.02 16.70
CA ASN A 78 -20.08 18.65 17.78
C ASN A 78 -20.69 19.87 18.52
N GLY A 79 -20.96 20.96 17.80
CA GLY A 79 -21.51 22.21 18.34
C GLY A 79 -20.50 23.15 18.99
N ALA A 80 -19.24 22.76 19.12
CA ALA A 80 -18.16 23.59 19.67
C ALA A 80 -17.24 24.11 18.56
N TRP A 81 -16.74 25.35 18.74
CA TRP A 81 -15.76 25.94 17.84
C TRP A 81 -14.35 25.53 18.25
N VAL A 82 -13.64 24.86 17.35
CA VAL A 82 -12.28 24.35 17.57
C VAL A 82 -11.35 24.77 16.44
N PRO A 83 -10.05 24.97 16.68
CA PRO A 83 -9.37 24.86 17.97
C PRO A 83 -9.54 26.13 18.83
N GLY A 84 -9.16 26.05 20.11
CA GLY A 84 -9.16 27.21 21.01
C GLY A 84 -8.03 28.21 20.74
N SER A 85 -6.98 27.79 20.04
CA SER A 85 -5.81 28.57 19.65
C SER A 85 -5.22 28.02 18.35
N GLY A 86 -4.61 28.87 17.53
CA GLY A 86 -4.13 28.48 16.19
C GLY A 86 -5.28 28.27 15.21
N ASN A 87 -4.95 27.88 13.97
CA ASN A 87 -5.95 27.60 12.95
C ASN A 87 -6.41 26.15 13.00
N PHE A 88 -7.61 25.91 12.48
CA PHE A 88 -8.12 24.57 12.29
C PHE A 88 -7.27 23.78 11.28
N VAL A 89 -6.95 22.53 11.62
CA VAL A 89 -6.27 21.59 10.72
C VAL A 89 -7.28 20.51 10.39
N ALA A 90 -7.65 20.41 9.12
CA ALA A 90 -8.43 19.29 8.62
C ALA A 90 -7.52 18.07 8.48
N THR A 91 -8.11 16.88 8.58
CA THR A 91 -7.42 15.58 8.59
C THR A 91 -8.34 14.55 7.92
N SER A 92 -7.86 13.32 7.75
CA SER A 92 -8.67 12.20 7.23
C SER A 92 -10.05 12.04 7.86
N ALA A 93 -10.21 12.39 9.15
CA ALA A 93 -11.50 12.34 9.85
C ALA A 93 -12.58 13.29 9.28
N HIS A 94 -12.18 14.24 8.43
CA HIS A 94 -13.04 15.27 7.88
C HIS A 94 -13.38 15.07 6.40
N ILE A 95 -12.80 14.06 5.73
CA ILE A 95 -13.06 13.74 4.32
C ILE A 95 -14.56 13.51 4.11
N ASN A 96 -15.10 14.03 3.00
CA ASN A 96 -16.50 13.99 2.61
C ASN A 96 -17.47 14.69 3.59
N LEU A 97 -16.96 15.47 4.55
CA LEU A 97 -17.78 16.31 5.41
C LEU A 97 -17.79 17.75 4.93
N THR A 98 -18.93 18.41 5.16
CA THR A 98 -19.04 19.87 5.04
C THR A 98 -19.17 20.46 6.43
N LEU A 99 -18.18 21.22 6.86
CA LEU A 99 -18.13 21.84 8.17
C LEU A 99 -18.46 23.33 8.08
N GLU A 100 -19.16 23.84 9.10
CA GLU A 100 -19.28 25.28 9.31
C GLU A 100 -17.92 25.81 9.80
N ILE A 101 -17.32 26.72 9.03
CA ILE A 101 -16.02 27.33 9.32
C ILE A 101 -16.22 28.82 9.59
N ARG A 102 -15.46 29.37 10.53
CA ARG A 102 -15.42 30.80 10.79
C ARG A 102 -14.01 31.34 10.86
N VAL A 103 -13.87 32.60 10.45
CA VAL A 103 -12.68 33.41 10.73
C VAL A 103 -13.05 34.40 11.82
N LYS A 104 -12.22 34.45 12.87
CA LYS A 104 -12.35 35.42 13.95
C LYS A 104 -11.13 36.34 13.94
N ASP A 105 -11.36 37.65 13.88
CA ASP A 105 -10.32 38.62 14.22
C ASP A 105 -10.24 38.77 15.73
N LEU A 106 -9.09 38.42 16.31
CA LEU A 106 -8.82 38.49 17.74
C LEU A 106 -8.65 39.93 18.24
N VAL A 107 -8.44 40.90 17.33
CA VAL A 107 -8.29 42.33 17.67
C VAL A 107 -9.65 43.02 17.73
N SER A 108 -10.44 42.96 16.65
CA SER A 108 -11.75 43.62 16.60
C SER A 108 -12.88 42.80 17.22
N GLY A 109 -12.70 41.48 17.35
CA GLY A 109 -13.76 40.55 17.76
C GLY A 109 -14.77 40.21 16.67
N ASN A 110 -14.58 40.74 15.44
CA ASN A 110 -15.43 40.44 14.30
C ASN A 110 -15.29 38.98 13.87
N ILE A 111 -16.40 38.44 13.37
CA ILE A 111 -16.49 37.07 12.89
C ILE A 111 -17.24 37.08 11.57
N CYS A 112 -16.72 36.35 10.59
CA CYS A 112 -17.50 35.89 9.44
C CYS A 112 -17.44 34.37 9.39
N TRP A 113 -18.41 33.76 8.71
CA TRP A 113 -18.52 32.31 8.61
C TRP A 113 -18.99 31.90 7.23
N GLY A 114 -18.75 30.64 6.90
CA GLY A 114 -19.16 29.97 5.68
C GLY A 114 -19.05 28.46 5.88
N TYR A 115 -18.92 27.72 4.79
CA TYR A 115 -18.75 26.27 4.82
C TYR A 115 -17.47 25.85 4.10
N ALA A 116 -16.84 24.78 4.59
CA ALA A 116 -15.76 24.10 3.88
C ALA A 116 -16.14 22.64 3.67
N HIS A 117 -16.07 22.18 2.43
CA HIS A 117 -16.18 20.77 2.07
C HIS A 117 -14.77 20.20 1.87
N PHE A 118 -14.48 19.08 2.52
CA PHE A 118 -13.15 18.46 2.48
C PHE A 118 -13.15 17.22 1.61
N GLU A 119 -12.20 17.16 0.69
CA GLU A 119 -12.07 16.08 -0.28
C GLU A 119 -10.64 15.56 -0.27
N ASP A 120 -10.50 14.25 -0.37
CA ASP A 120 -9.23 13.66 -0.74
C ASP A 120 -9.24 13.40 -2.26
N LYS A 121 -8.26 13.97 -2.95
CA LYS A 121 -8.12 13.93 -4.42
C LYS A 121 -6.84 13.24 -4.86
N LEU A 122 -6.04 12.75 -3.92
CA LEU A 122 -4.76 12.15 -4.22
C LEU A 122 -4.97 10.65 -4.41
N PRO A 123 -4.57 10.08 -5.56
CA PRO A 123 -4.62 8.63 -5.71
C PRO A 123 -3.51 7.96 -4.89
N PRO A 124 -3.72 6.70 -4.46
CA PRO A 124 -2.65 5.90 -3.87
C PRO A 124 -1.42 5.83 -4.78
N VAL A 125 -0.23 5.74 -4.21
CA VAL A 125 1.01 5.50 -4.97
C VAL A 125 1.37 4.02 -4.84
N LEU A 126 1.46 3.32 -5.98
CA LEU A 126 1.89 1.92 -6.01
C LEU A 126 3.32 1.80 -6.52
N ASP A 127 4.10 0.95 -5.86
CA ASP A 127 5.40 0.48 -6.31
C ASP A 127 5.35 -1.03 -6.58
N CYS A 128 5.56 -1.40 -7.85
CA CYS A 128 5.51 -2.77 -8.34
C CYS A 128 6.94 -3.23 -8.69
N ASN A 129 7.40 -4.29 -8.05
CA ASN A 129 8.68 -4.94 -8.39
C ASN A 129 8.45 -6.20 -9.22
N ASP A 130 9.29 -6.41 -10.24
CA ASP A 130 9.23 -7.63 -11.04
C ASP A 130 9.69 -8.87 -10.25
N ILE A 131 9.14 -10.03 -10.60
CA ILE A 131 9.45 -11.32 -9.95
C ILE A 131 9.99 -12.31 -10.98
N PHE A 132 10.95 -13.13 -10.56
CA PHE A 132 11.46 -14.27 -11.32
C PHE A 132 11.03 -15.55 -10.63
N LEU A 133 10.28 -16.38 -11.34
CA LEU A 133 9.82 -17.69 -10.92
C LEU A 133 10.39 -18.75 -11.85
N ASN A 134 10.38 -19.99 -11.40
CA ASN A 134 10.65 -21.13 -12.26
C ASN A 134 9.44 -21.41 -13.18
N CYS A 135 9.68 -21.73 -14.45
CA CYS A 135 8.65 -22.13 -15.42
C CYS A 135 7.75 -23.32 -15.02
N ALA A 136 8.15 -24.08 -14.01
CA ALA A 136 7.33 -25.08 -13.35
C ALA A 136 6.12 -24.55 -12.59
N ILE A 137 6.21 -23.30 -12.13
CA ILE A 137 5.25 -22.71 -11.21
C ILE A 137 3.97 -22.41 -11.97
N THR A 138 2.93 -23.20 -11.71
CA THR A 138 1.61 -23.04 -12.33
C THR A 138 0.65 -22.22 -11.46
N ASN A 139 0.85 -22.22 -10.14
CA ASN A 139 0.15 -21.33 -9.22
C ASN A 139 1.06 -20.13 -8.91
N TYR A 140 0.72 -18.98 -9.47
CA TYR A 140 1.44 -17.72 -9.27
C TYR A 140 0.51 -16.65 -8.66
N THR A 141 -0.49 -17.07 -7.88
CA THR A 141 -1.31 -16.12 -7.10
C THR A 141 -0.43 -15.37 -6.09
N PRO A 142 -0.72 -14.10 -5.78
CA PRO A 142 0.06 -13.31 -4.82
C PRO A 142 0.29 -14.02 -3.48
N ALA A 143 -0.76 -14.61 -2.90
CA ALA A 143 -0.66 -15.35 -1.65
C ALA A 143 0.27 -16.57 -1.76
N TYR A 144 0.21 -17.34 -2.85
CA TYR A 144 1.11 -18.48 -3.03
C TYR A 144 2.57 -18.03 -3.18
N ILE A 145 2.82 -16.96 -3.96
CA ILE A 145 4.15 -16.40 -4.14
C ILE A 145 4.73 -15.94 -2.79
N LEU A 146 3.93 -15.27 -1.95
CA LEU A 146 4.38 -14.80 -0.64
C LEU A 146 4.56 -15.96 0.35
N ASP A 147 3.52 -16.77 0.56
CA ASP A 147 3.44 -17.69 1.69
C ASP A 147 4.15 -19.03 1.42
N VAL A 148 4.21 -19.45 0.15
CA VAL A 148 4.79 -20.75 -0.24
C VAL A 148 6.17 -20.57 -0.87
N LEU A 149 6.31 -19.61 -1.80
CA LEU A 149 7.59 -19.36 -2.47
C LEU A 149 8.48 -18.40 -1.68
N ASN A 150 7.95 -17.74 -0.64
CA ASN A 150 8.68 -16.79 0.21
C ASN A 150 9.33 -15.65 -0.59
N VAL A 151 8.61 -15.13 -1.59
CA VAL A 151 9.02 -13.98 -2.39
C VAL A 151 8.27 -12.74 -1.90
N SER A 152 9.01 -11.77 -1.36
CA SER A 152 8.44 -10.57 -0.72
C SER A 152 7.71 -9.64 -1.70
N ASP A 153 8.12 -9.63 -2.96
CA ASP A 153 7.56 -8.75 -3.99
C ASP A 153 6.22 -9.25 -4.55
N ALA A 154 5.61 -10.27 -3.93
CA ALA A 154 4.33 -10.83 -4.35
C ALA A 154 3.18 -9.82 -4.45
N TYR A 155 3.27 -8.73 -3.68
CA TYR A 155 2.32 -7.61 -3.66
C TYR A 155 3.08 -6.30 -3.88
N PRO A 156 2.47 -5.29 -4.51
CA PRO A 156 3.04 -3.96 -4.58
C PRO A 156 3.06 -3.31 -3.19
N SER A 157 4.02 -2.40 -2.98
CA SER A 157 3.92 -1.44 -1.88
C SER A 157 2.87 -0.40 -2.26
N VAL A 158 2.00 -0.06 -1.31
CA VAL A 158 0.96 0.96 -1.50
C VAL A 158 1.17 2.03 -0.44
N ASP A 159 1.48 3.24 -0.89
CA ASP A 159 1.53 4.44 -0.07
C ASP A 159 0.21 5.19 -0.21
N GLU A 160 -0.52 5.31 0.89
CA GLU A 160 -1.82 5.97 0.99
C GLU A 160 -2.00 6.45 2.43
N ASN A 161 -1.96 7.78 2.62
CA ASN A 161 -1.94 8.40 3.94
C ASN A 161 -3.32 8.83 4.42
N CYS A 162 -4.33 8.88 3.54
CA CYS A 162 -5.66 9.35 3.90
C CYS A 162 -6.60 8.25 4.36
N THR A 163 -6.71 7.16 3.60
CA THR A 163 -7.70 6.12 3.88
C THR A 163 -7.16 4.72 3.59
N SER A 164 -7.89 3.68 3.98
CA SER A 164 -7.51 2.32 3.60
C SER A 164 -7.71 2.10 2.10
N THR A 165 -6.83 1.35 1.45
CA THR A 165 -6.98 0.96 0.05
C THR A 165 -7.57 -0.44 -0.12
N THR A 166 -8.26 -0.65 -1.23
CA THR A 166 -8.61 -1.97 -1.75
C THR A 166 -7.71 -2.28 -2.94
N LEU A 167 -7.03 -3.43 -2.89
CA LEU A 167 -6.11 -3.86 -3.93
C LEU A 167 -6.70 -5.01 -4.76
N THR A 168 -6.64 -4.91 -6.09
CA THR A 168 -7.10 -5.93 -7.04
C THR A 168 -6.07 -6.12 -8.15
N TYR A 169 -6.14 -7.24 -8.88
CA TYR A 169 -5.25 -7.49 -10.01
C TYR A 169 -5.92 -8.25 -11.14
N ILE A 170 -5.35 -8.10 -12.34
CA ILE A 170 -5.63 -8.93 -13.51
C ILE A 170 -4.32 -9.38 -14.14
N ASP A 171 -4.30 -10.60 -14.65
CA ASP A 171 -3.11 -11.21 -15.27
C ASP A 171 -3.32 -11.44 -16.76
N THR A 172 -2.26 -11.20 -17.54
CA THR A 172 -2.19 -11.58 -18.95
C THR A 172 -0.94 -12.43 -19.20
N TRP A 173 -1.14 -13.65 -19.69
CA TRP A 173 -0.09 -14.63 -19.94
C TRP A 173 0.46 -14.54 -21.37
N PHE A 174 1.79 -14.72 -21.51
CA PHE A 174 2.48 -14.76 -22.79
C PHE A 174 3.52 -15.87 -22.81
N ASP A 175 3.42 -16.79 -23.77
CA ASP A 175 4.44 -17.81 -24.02
C ASP A 175 5.60 -17.25 -24.84
N LEU A 176 6.81 -17.70 -24.53
CA LEU A 176 8.02 -17.41 -25.29
C LEU A 176 8.61 -18.69 -25.87
N GLY A 177 8.98 -18.65 -27.14
CA GLY A 177 9.80 -19.71 -27.73
C GLY A 177 11.20 -19.72 -27.12
N CYS A 178 11.98 -20.76 -27.43
CA CYS A 178 13.33 -20.97 -26.89
C CYS A 178 14.30 -19.80 -27.09
N SER A 179 14.13 -19.02 -28.16
CA SER A 179 14.94 -17.82 -28.45
C SER A 179 14.23 -16.52 -28.11
N GLY A 180 13.09 -16.58 -27.40
CA GLY A 180 12.32 -15.43 -26.99
C GLY A 180 13.07 -14.58 -25.97
N THR A 181 12.89 -13.28 -26.06
CA THR A 181 13.42 -12.31 -25.11
C THR A 181 12.36 -11.29 -24.75
N ILE A 182 12.41 -10.78 -23.52
CA ILE A 182 11.50 -9.76 -23.03
C ILE A 182 12.26 -8.84 -22.06
N ASN A 183 12.12 -7.53 -22.23
CA ASN A 183 12.76 -6.51 -21.39
C ASN A 183 14.27 -6.71 -21.16
N GLY A 184 14.98 -7.29 -22.14
CA GLY A 184 16.41 -7.59 -22.05
C GLY A 184 16.76 -8.92 -21.36
N PHE A 185 15.76 -9.64 -20.84
CA PHE A 185 15.92 -10.99 -20.32
C PHE A 185 15.77 -12.01 -21.45
N SER A 186 16.68 -12.99 -21.45
CA SER A 186 16.64 -14.19 -22.26
C SER A 186 16.45 -15.40 -21.35
N ASP A 187 16.29 -16.57 -21.95
CA ASP A 187 16.13 -17.82 -21.22
C ASP A 187 14.89 -17.88 -20.31
N ILE A 188 13.80 -17.30 -20.82
CA ILE A 188 12.49 -17.27 -20.20
C ILE A 188 11.52 -18.11 -21.04
N SER A 189 10.76 -19.00 -20.42
CA SER A 189 9.74 -19.82 -21.08
C SER A 189 8.44 -19.06 -21.30
N ALA A 190 8.07 -18.20 -20.37
CA ALA A 190 6.86 -17.38 -20.43
C ALA A 190 6.98 -16.17 -19.51
N TYR A 191 6.05 -15.22 -19.64
CA TYR A 191 5.89 -14.17 -18.66
C TYR A 191 4.42 -13.80 -18.49
N VAL A 192 4.11 -13.25 -17.32
CA VAL A 192 2.82 -12.64 -17.02
C VAL A 192 3.02 -11.15 -16.82
N ILE A 193 2.11 -10.35 -17.40
CA ILE A 193 1.93 -8.96 -17.00
C ILE A 193 0.77 -8.94 -16.01
N ARG A 194 1.08 -8.68 -14.74
CA ARG A 194 0.10 -8.47 -13.68
C ARG A 194 -0.15 -6.97 -13.54
N LYS A 195 -1.38 -6.55 -13.80
CA LYS A 195 -1.81 -5.16 -13.54
C LYS A 195 -2.49 -5.08 -12.20
N TRP A 196 -1.83 -4.42 -11.25
CA TRP A 196 -2.38 -4.08 -9.94
C TRP A 196 -3.21 -2.80 -10.02
N THR A 197 -4.30 -2.75 -9.27
CA THR A 197 -5.15 -1.56 -9.11
C THR A 197 -5.46 -1.36 -7.63
N ALA A 198 -5.05 -0.23 -7.07
CA ALA A 198 -5.47 0.22 -5.75
C ALA A 198 -6.56 1.29 -5.90
N VAL A 199 -7.58 1.19 -5.05
CA VAL A 199 -8.67 2.17 -4.94
C VAL A 199 -8.83 2.55 -3.48
N ASP A 200 -8.80 3.84 -3.18
CA ASP A 200 -9.01 4.36 -1.82
C ASP A 200 -10.52 4.47 -1.50
N GLN A 201 -10.87 4.99 -0.30
CA GLN A 201 -12.27 5.17 0.08
C GLN A 201 -12.94 6.40 -0.58
N SER A 202 -12.13 7.34 -1.08
CA SER A 202 -12.56 8.54 -1.80
C SER A 202 -12.90 8.26 -3.27
N GLY A 203 -12.52 7.07 -3.77
CA GLY A 203 -12.69 6.64 -5.15
C GLY A 203 -11.51 7.02 -6.05
N ASN A 204 -10.42 7.56 -5.51
CA ASN A 204 -9.20 7.75 -6.28
C ASN A 204 -8.55 6.39 -6.53
N SER A 205 -7.89 6.25 -7.68
CA SER A 205 -7.31 4.99 -8.09
C SER A 205 -5.99 5.15 -8.82
N ALA A 206 -5.12 4.17 -8.63
CA ALA A 206 -3.85 4.07 -9.32
C ALA A 206 -3.55 2.62 -9.69
N THR A 207 -2.66 2.45 -10.66
CA THR A 207 -2.29 1.14 -11.18
C THR A 207 -0.80 1.06 -11.44
N CYS A 208 -0.21 -0.10 -11.22
CA CYS A 208 1.14 -0.43 -11.69
C CYS A 208 1.15 -1.80 -12.38
N ASN A 209 2.10 -1.99 -13.28
CA ASN A 209 2.34 -3.28 -13.92
C ASN A 209 3.54 -3.95 -13.24
N GLN A 210 3.38 -5.21 -12.91
CA GLN A 210 4.42 -6.11 -12.42
C GLN A 210 4.63 -7.19 -13.47
N TYR A 211 5.88 -7.44 -13.85
CA TYR A 211 6.23 -8.59 -14.67
C TYR A 211 6.57 -9.78 -13.79
N ILE A 212 6.02 -10.94 -14.13
CA ILE A 212 6.40 -12.22 -13.52
C ILE A 212 7.04 -13.05 -14.63
N TYR A 213 8.35 -13.22 -14.55
CA TYR A 213 9.14 -13.98 -15.52
C TYR A 213 9.22 -15.43 -15.08
N PHE A 214 8.99 -16.34 -16.02
CA PHE A 214 9.13 -17.78 -15.81
C PHE A 214 10.43 -18.25 -16.43
N GLU A 215 11.49 -18.25 -15.62
CA GLU A 215 12.83 -18.66 -16.00
C GLU A 215 12.85 -20.12 -16.43
N ARG A 216 13.50 -20.37 -17.57
CA ARG A 216 13.68 -21.71 -18.10
C ARG A 216 14.64 -22.51 -17.21
N ARG A 217 14.49 -23.83 -17.27
CA ARG A 217 15.46 -24.77 -16.71
C ARG A 217 15.95 -25.69 -17.81
N HIS A 218 17.21 -26.07 -17.72
CA HIS A 218 17.88 -26.88 -18.70
C HIS A 218 18.18 -28.27 -18.14
N GLY A 219 18.59 -29.20 -19.02
CA GLY A 219 18.97 -30.55 -18.60
C GLY A 219 20.03 -30.58 -17.49
N VAL A 220 20.90 -29.56 -17.41
CA VAL A 220 21.94 -29.42 -16.38
C VAL A 220 21.40 -29.13 -14.98
N ASP A 221 20.17 -28.61 -14.87
CA ASP A 221 19.51 -28.33 -13.58
C ASP A 221 18.82 -29.57 -13.01
N VAL A 222 18.74 -30.65 -13.80
CA VAL A 222 18.05 -31.88 -13.42
C VAL A 222 18.90 -32.70 -12.46
N ILE A 223 18.29 -33.05 -11.34
CA ILE A 223 18.81 -34.00 -10.36
C ILE A 223 18.28 -35.39 -10.71
N PHE A 224 19.19 -36.34 -10.89
CA PHE A 224 18.86 -37.73 -11.18
C PHE A 224 18.72 -38.56 -9.90
N PRO A 225 17.85 -39.57 -9.89
CA PRO A 225 17.66 -40.43 -8.73
C PRO A 225 18.92 -41.28 -8.48
N PRO A 226 19.29 -41.53 -7.20
CA PRO A 226 20.45 -42.34 -6.86
C PRO A 226 20.20 -43.83 -7.16
N ASP A 227 21.29 -44.60 -7.17
CA ASP A 227 21.23 -46.06 -7.16
C ASP A 227 20.44 -46.57 -5.95
N VAL A 228 19.67 -47.65 -6.14
CA VAL A 228 18.80 -48.20 -5.11
C VAL A 228 18.85 -49.73 -5.08
N THR A 229 18.57 -50.31 -3.91
CA THR A 229 18.41 -51.75 -3.74
C THR A 229 16.96 -52.04 -3.36
N VAL A 230 16.33 -52.98 -4.08
CA VAL A 230 14.95 -53.42 -3.89
C VAL A 230 14.97 -54.91 -3.49
N ASP A 231 14.06 -55.29 -2.61
CA ASP A 231 13.91 -56.66 -2.11
C ASP A 231 13.35 -57.60 -3.21
N CYS A 232 13.83 -58.84 -3.28
CA CYS A 232 13.36 -59.83 -4.26
C CYS A 232 11.91 -60.28 -4.04
N THR A 233 11.39 -60.14 -2.81
CA THR A 233 10.07 -60.63 -2.40
C THR A 233 8.95 -59.77 -2.96
N ASP A 234 9.23 -58.49 -3.24
CA ASP A 234 8.38 -57.56 -3.98
C ASP A 234 9.24 -56.65 -4.89
N PRO A 235 9.70 -57.16 -6.04
CA PRO A 235 10.72 -56.50 -6.85
C PRO A 235 10.10 -55.41 -7.74
N ASN A 236 9.54 -54.38 -7.10
CA ASN A 236 8.93 -53.24 -7.78
C ASN A 236 9.99 -52.18 -8.13
N ALA A 237 10.40 -52.19 -9.40
CA ALA A 237 11.36 -51.23 -9.94
C ALA A 237 10.70 -49.95 -10.50
N SER A 238 9.41 -49.68 -10.26
CA SER A 238 8.75 -48.48 -10.77
C SER A 238 9.52 -47.21 -10.38
N PRO A 239 9.64 -46.19 -11.25
CA PRO A 239 10.20 -44.90 -10.88
C PRO A 239 9.51 -44.21 -9.69
N SER A 240 8.23 -44.52 -9.43
CA SER A 240 7.54 -44.03 -8.23
C SER A 240 8.12 -44.59 -6.92
N ILE A 241 8.86 -45.70 -6.98
CA ILE A 241 9.52 -46.36 -5.85
C ILE A 241 11.01 -46.09 -5.86
N THR A 242 11.62 -46.15 -7.04
CA THR A 242 13.06 -46.05 -7.25
C THR A 242 13.54 -44.62 -7.51
N GLY A 243 12.62 -43.65 -7.58
CA GLY A 243 12.90 -42.26 -7.91
C GLY A 243 12.84 -41.97 -9.40
N ALA A 244 12.61 -40.70 -9.73
CA ALA A 244 12.60 -40.15 -11.07
C ALA A 244 13.39 -38.82 -11.09
N PRO A 245 13.82 -38.33 -12.27
CA PRO A 245 14.54 -37.07 -12.38
C PRO A 245 13.64 -35.86 -12.07
N TYR A 246 14.23 -34.84 -11.44
CA TYR A 246 13.50 -33.67 -10.96
C TYR A 246 14.37 -32.41 -10.94
N VAL A 247 13.73 -31.26 -10.77
CA VAL A 247 14.39 -29.97 -10.48
C VAL A 247 13.94 -29.51 -9.09
N VAL A 248 14.83 -28.84 -8.36
CA VAL A 248 14.48 -28.19 -7.09
C VAL A 248 14.61 -26.69 -7.22
N ASP A 249 13.55 -25.99 -6.85
CA ASP A 249 13.53 -24.53 -6.85
C ASP A 249 12.55 -24.02 -5.80
N PHE A 250 12.84 -22.88 -5.18
CA PHE A 250 12.05 -22.35 -4.05
C PHE A 250 11.80 -23.40 -2.92
N GLY A 251 12.71 -24.37 -2.77
CA GLY A 251 12.54 -25.49 -1.82
C GLY A 251 11.47 -26.53 -2.23
N LEU A 252 10.90 -26.40 -3.42
CA LEU A 252 9.91 -27.31 -4.00
C LEU A 252 10.56 -28.30 -4.96
N HIS A 253 9.91 -29.45 -5.11
CA HIS A 253 10.34 -30.57 -5.94
C HIS A 253 9.46 -30.65 -7.19
N PHE A 254 10.06 -30.53 -8.36
CA PHE A 254 9.35 -30.58 -9.64
C PHE A 254 9.81 -31.76 -10.48
N ASP A 255 8.92 -32.74 -10.65
CA ASP A 255 9.22 -33.96 -11.40
C ASP A 255 9.30 -33.69 -12.91
N VAL A 256 10.42 -34.05 -13.54
CA VAL A 256 10.61 -33.99 -15.01
C VAL A 256 9.95 -35.19 -15.71
N TRP A 257 9.71 -36.27 -14.98
CA TRP A 257 8.99 -37.45 -15.42
C TRP A 257 7.98 -37.87 -14.33
N PRO A 258 6.73 -38.24 -14.68
CA PRO A 258 6.21 -38.56 -16.02
C PRO A 258 5.69 -37.35 -16.82
N ASN A 259 5.73 -36.15 -16.24
CA ASN A 259 5.19 -34.93 -16.85
C ASN A 259 6.13 -34.40 -17.93
N GLY A 260 6.10 -35.02 -19.11
CA GLY A 260 7.09 -34.84 -20.19
C GLY A 260 7.11 -33.50 -20.95
N THR A 261 6.62 -32.41 -20.38
CA THR A 261 6.76 -31.06 -20.96
C THR A 261 6.87 -30.04 -19.84
N TYR A 262 7.97 -30.15 -19.09
CA TYR A 262 8.32 -29.24 -18.01
C TYR A 262 9.34 -28.24 -18.55
N CYS A 263 9.08 -26.93 -18.60
CA CYS A 263 10.11 -25.95 -19.00
C CYS A 263 10.83 -26.29 -20.32
N GLU A 264 10.08 -26.80 -21.30
CA GLU A 264 10.65 -27.32 -22.56
C GLU A 264 11.65 -28.49 -22.39
N LEU A 265 11.59 -29.21 -21.27
CA LEU A 265 12.28 -30.48 -21.00
C LEU A 265 11.31 -31.67 -21.16
N ASN A 266 11.83 -32.74 -21.75
CA ASN A 266 11.15 -34.02 -21.88
C ASN A 266 12.01 -35.14 -21.28
N GLY A 267 11.50 -35.81 -20.26
CA GLY A 267 12.13 -36.98 -19.65
C GLY A 267 11.56 -38.30 -20.16
N THR A 268 12.42 -39.30 -20.32
CA THR A 268 12.04 -40.70 -20.53
C THR A 268 13.09 -41.65 -19.92
N TYR A 269 12.81 -42.95 -19.89
CA TYR A 269 13.77 -43.95 -19.44
C TYR A 269 13.69 -45.25 -20.25
N GLN A 270 14.79 -46.00 -20.23
CA GLN A 270 14.85 -47.37 -20.72
C GLN A 270 15.58 -48.27 -19.72
N ASP A 271 15.00 -49.45 -19.46
CA ASP A 271 15.55 -50.42 -18.53
C ASP A 271 16.26 -51.56 -19.26
N LEU A 272 17.48 -51.88 -18.81
CA LEU A 272 18.21 -53.07 -19.20
C LEU A 272 18.39 -54.00 -18.00
N LYS A 273 17.75 -55.18 -18.04
CA LYS A 273 17.85 -56.20 -16.99
C LYS A 273 19.04 -57.13 -17.22
N LEU A 274 19.90 -57.26 -16.23
CA LEU A 274 21.06 -58.15 -16.19
C LEU A 274 20.87 -59.21 -15.10
N VAL A 275 20.58 -60.45 -15.51
CA VAL A 275 20.38 -61.57 -14.58
C VAL A 275 21.74 -62.11 -14.13
N ILE A 276 21.92 -62.30 -12.81
CA ILE A 276 23.17 -62.80 -12.23
C ILE A 276 23.02 -64.29 -11.83
N CYS A 277 22.00 -64.61 -11.03
CA CYS A 277 21.64 -65.96 -10.58
C CYS A 277 20.16 -66.02 -10.18
N ASP A 278 19.63 -67.19 -9.81
CA ASP A 278 18.22 -67.35 -9.44
C ASP A 278 17.80 -66.32 -8.38
N GLY A 279 16.82 -65.49 -8.71
CA GLY A 279 16.27 -64.43 -7.84
C GLY A 279 17.01 -63.08 -7.89
N THR A 280 18.33 -63.06 -8.11
CA THR A 280 19.14 -61.82 -8.05
C THR A 280 19.47 -61.26 -9.43
N TYR A 281 19.14 -59.98 -9.66
CA TYR A 281 19.45 -59.27 -10.91
C TYR A 281 19.70 -57.78 -10.69
N LYS A 282 20.30 -57.12 -11.68
CA LYS A 282 20.40 -55.66 -11.75
C LYS A 282 19.54 -55.13 -12.88
N ILE A 283 18.95 -53.96 -12.69
CA ILE A 283 18.40 -53.15 -13.77
C ILE A 283 19.32 -51.93 -13.92
N LEU A 284 19.87 -51.74 -15.11
CA LEU A 284 20.49 -50.48 -15.51
C LEU A 284 19.39 -49.64 -16.17
N ARG A 285 18.87 -48.65 -15.43
CA ARG A 285 17.90 -47.70 -15.94
C ARG A 285 18.63 -46.50 -16.52
N THR A 286 18.51 -46.29 -17.82
CA THR A 286 19.02 -45.09 -18.47
C THR A 286 17.92 -44.05 -18.54
N TRP A 287 18.05 -43.01 -17.73
CA TRP A 287 17.26 -41.79 -17.85
C TRP A 287 17.79 -40.93 -19.00
N THR A 288 16.88 -40.38 -19.79
CA THR A 288 17.19 -39.50 -20.93
C THR A 288 16.34 -38.24 -20.81
N ILE A 289 16.98 -37.08 -20.67
CA ILE A 289 16.34 -35.77 -20.63
C ILE A 289 16.69 -35.03 -21.91
N TYR A 290 15.68 -34.71 -22.72
CA TYR A 290 15.84 -33.89 -23.91
C TYR A 290 15.36 -32.48 -23.62
N ASP A 291 16.23 -31.51 -23.85
CA ASP A 291 15.93 -30.09 -23.78
C ASP A 291 15.58 -29.58 -25.18
N TRP A 292 14.33 -29.18 -25.39
CA TRP A 292 13.83 -28.71 -26.68
C TRP A 292 14.42 -27.36 -27.11
N CYS A 293 15.01 -26.62 -26.17
CA CYS A 293 15.60 -25.32 -26.41
C CYS A 293 17.10 -25.35 -26.66
N LEU A 294 17.74 -26.51 -26.51
CA LEU A 294 19.14 -26.72 -26.88
C LEU A 294 19.25 -27.55 -28.16
N PRO A 295 20.27 -27.31 -29.01
CA PRO A 295 20.51 -28.15 -30.18
C PRO A 295 20.86 -29.57 -29.77
N THR A 296 20.41 -30.57 -30.55
CA THR A 296 20.83 -31.95 -30.36
C THR A 296 22.34 -32.07 -30.54
N GLY A 297 23.01 -32.73 -29.61
CA GLY A 297 24.46 -32.87 -29.63
C GLY A 297 24.99 -33.73 -28.47
N PRO A 298 26.30 -33.69 -28.20
CA PRO A 298 26.94 -34.54 -27.19
C PRO A 298 26.41 -34.36 -25.76
N GLN A 299 25.75 -33.24 -25.46
CA GLN A 299 25.21 -32.91 -24.14
C GLN A 299 23.67 -32.78 -24.13
N ASN A 300 23.00 -33.02 -25.26
CA ASN A 300 21.54 -32.96 -25.36
C ASN A 300 21.04 -34.01 -26.38
N PRO A 301 20.35 -35.09 -25.96
CA PRO A 301 19.83 -35.30 -24.61
C PRO A 301 20.92 -35.61 -23.56
N LEU A 302 20.68 -35.17 -22.33
CA LEU A 302 21.45 -35.57 -21.17
C LEU A 302 21.02 -36.97 -20.73
N THR A 303 21.98 -37.85 -20.41
CA THR A 303 21.68 -39.21 -19.98
C THR A 303 22.34 -39.54 -18.65
N HIS A 304 21.66 -40.38 -17.85
CA HIS A 304 22.16 -40.86 -16.57
C HIS A 304 21.74 -42.32 -16.36
N ILE A 305 22.68 -43.15 -15.89
CA ILE A 305 22.39 -44.55 -15.56
C ILE A 305 22.18 -44.66 -14.05
N GLN A 306 20.97 -45.03 -13.66
CA GLN A 306 20.62 -45.46 -12.32
C GLN A 306 20.73 -46.98 -12.23
N ILE A 307 21.44 -47.49 -11.22
CA ILE A 307 21.57 -48.92 -10.94
C ILE A 307 20.54 -49.33 -9.88
N ILE A 308 19.62 -50.20 -10.25
CA ILE A 308 18.64 -50.82 -9.34
C ILE A 308 19.07 -52.27 -9.10
N LYS A 309 19.47 -52.59 -7.87
CA LYS A 309 19.86 -53.96 -7.48
C LYS A 309 18.63 -54.65 -6.90
N VAL A 310 18.31 -55.84 -7.39
CA VAL A 310 17.30 -56.72 -6.79
C VAL A 310 18.03 -57.87 -6.14
N LEU A 311 17.99 -57.92 -4.80
CA LEU A 311 18.70 -58.90 -3.99
C LEU A 311 17.72 -59.84 -3.31
N ASP A 312 18.06 -61.14 -3.31
CA ASP A 312 17.42 -62.19 -2.53
C ASP A 312 17.92 -62.24 -1.07
#